data_AF-A0A8S3WP74-F1
#
_entry.id   AF-A0A8S3WP74-F1
#
_cell.length_a   1.000
_cell.length_b   1.000
_cell.length_c   1.000
_cell.angle_alpha   90.00
_cell.angle_beta   90.00
_cell.angle_gamma   90.00
#
_symmetry.space_group_name_H-M   'P 1'
#
loop_
_entity.id
_entity.type
_entity.pdbx_description
1 polymer ?
#
loop_
_entity_poly.entity_id
_entity_poly.type
_entity_poly.pdbx_seq_one_letter_code
_entity_poly.pdbx_strand_id
1 'polypeptide(L)'
;MVDYFYIFPNELSSLALLGISNMYPILFLFVLLIDTANLMDVTYYEILGVSKQATTQEIKQAYKKLAIKYHPDKNSNEEEQEKFIKMTEAYETLKDPEKKAQI
;
A
#
# COMPACT_ATOMS: atom_id res chain seq x y z
N MET A 1 -27.48 40.65 33.25
CA MET A 1 -26.54 40.73 32.12
C MET A 1 -25.17 40.55 32.74
N VAL A 2 -24.59 39.36 32.68
CA VAL A 2 -23.35 39.02 33.40
C VAL A 2 -22.31 38.65 32.33
N ASP A 3 -21.25 39.46 32.27
CA ASP A 3 -20.20 39.38 31.26
C ASP A 3 -19.36 38.12 31.45
N TYR A 4 -19.56 37.13 30.58
CA TYR A 4 -18.76 35.89 30.54
C TYR A 4 -17.35 36.09 29.94
N PHE A 5 -16.88 37.32 29.74
CA PHE A 5 -15.69 37.59 28.93
C PHE A 5 -14.37 37.69 29.71
N TYR A 6 -14.32 37.50 31.04
CA TYR A 6 -13.06 37.80 31.76
C TYR A 6 -12.70 36.90 32.95
N ILE A 7 -12.79 35.57 32.82
CA ILE A 7 -12.17 34.69 33.83
C ILE A 7 -11.62 33.40 33.19
N PHE A 8 -10.54 33.50 32.40
CA PHE A 8 -9.60 32.39 32.23
C PHE A 8 -8.17 32.95 32.33
N PRO A 9 -7.31 32.42 33.22
CA PRO A 9 -5.96 32.92 33.40
C PRO A 9 -5.14 32.71 32.11
N ASN A 10 -4.51 33.78 31.63
CA ASN A 10 -3.74 33.86 30.36
C ASN A 10 -2.61 32.84 30.19
N GLU A 11 -2.23 32.14 31.26
CA GLU A 11 -1.23 31.05 31.23
C GLU A 11 -1.80 29.74 30.65
N LEU A 12 -3.09 29.46 30.88
CA LEU A 12 -3.72 28.19 30.50
C LEU A 12 -4.06 28.13 29.00
N SER A 13 -4.37 29.29 28.39
CA SER A 13 -4.64 29.40 26.96
C SER A 13 -3.38 29.25 26.11
N SER A 14 -2.24 29.80 26.58
CA SER A 14 -0.94 29.67 25.92
C SER A 14 -0.45 28.21 25.91
N LEU A 15 -0.55 27.52 27.05
CA LEU A 15 -0.20 26.10 27.14
C LEU A 15 -1.12 25.19 26.32
N ALA A 16 -2.42 25.50 26.24
CA ALA A 16 -3.36 24.78 25.38
C ALA A 16 -3.02 24.96 23.89
N LEU A 17 -2.67 26.18 23.46
CA LEU A 17 -2.26 26.47 22.08
C LEU A 17 -0.94 25.78 21.70
N LEU A 18 0.03 25.75 22.62
CA LEU A 18 1.29 25.02 22.43
C LEU A 18 1.08 23.50 22.32
N GLY A 19 0.16 22.93 23.10
CA GLY A 19 -0.21 21.52 23.02
C GLY A 19 -0.89 21.16 21.69
N ILE A 20 -1.79 22.01 21.20
CA ILE A 20 -2.49 21.81 19.92
C ILE A 20 -1.53 21.98 18.73
N SER A 21 -0.60 22.95 18.80
CA SER A 21 0.43 23.15 17.77
C SER A 21 1.36 21.94 17.63
N ASN A 22 1.75 21.32 18.74
CA ASN A 22 2.59 20.11 18.73
C ASN A 22 1.83 18.84 18.33
N MET A 23 0.50 18.88 18.28
CA MET A 23 -0.36 17.77 17.88
C MET A 23 -0.48 17.64 16.36
N TYR A 24 -0.46 18.74 15.61
CA TYR A 24 -0.53 18.72 14.14
C TYR A 24 0.58 17.89 13.46
N PRO A 25 1.87 18.00 13.82
CA PRO A 25 2.90 17.18 13.18
C PRO A 25 2.74 15.69 13.51
N ILE A 26 2.29 15.34 14.72
CA ILE A 26 2.02 13.94 15.10
C ILE A 26 0.82 13.40 14.31
N LEU A 27 -0.26 14.17 14.20
CA LEU A 27 -1.45 13.80 13.43
C LEU A 27 -1.11 13.67 11.93
N PHE A 28 -0.30 14.58 11.39
CA PHE A 28 0.19 14.52 10.02
C PHE A 28 1.05 13.27 9.78
N LEU A 29 1.92 12.91 10.72
CA LEU A 29 2.73 11.71 10.66
C LEU A 29 1.89 10.42 10.78
N PHE A 30 0.82 10.47 11.58
CA PHE A 30 -0.17 9.38 11.67
C PHE A 30 -0.96 9.20 10.37
N VAL A 31 -1.35 10.30 9.71
CA VAL A 31 -1.99 10.26 8.39
C VAL A 31 -1.04 9.71 7.33
N LEU A 32 0.23 10.13 7.33
CA LEU A 32 1.26 9.58 6.43
C LEU A 32 1.50 8.07 6.66
N LEU A 33 1.41 7.59 7.91
CA LEU A 33 1.49 6.15 8.20
C LEU A 33 0.28 5.38 7.66
N ILE A 34 -0.93 5.95 7.77
CA ILE A 34 -2.17 5.30 7.28
C ILE A 34 -2.14 5.15 5.74
N ASP A 35 -1.62 6.13 5.00
CA ASP A 35 -1.52 6.06 3.54
C ASP A 35 -0.61 4.91 3.06
N THR A 36 0.48 4.63 3.79
CA THR A 36 1.40 3.51 3.46
C THR A 36 0.81 2.13 3.74
N ALA A 37 -0.14 1.99 4.66
CA ALA A 37 -0.75 0.71 5.03
C ALA A 37 -1.73 0.18 3.97
N ASN A 38 -2.35 1.06 3.17
CA ASN A 38 -3.28 0.68 2.10
C ASN A 38 -2.58 0.15 0.83
N LEU A 39 -1.24 0.10 0.81
CA LEU A 39 -0.46 -0.33 -0.34
C LEU A 39 -0.24 -1.86 -0.40
N MET A 40 -0.71 -2.62 0.60
CA MET A 40 -0.23 -3.99 0.83
C MET A 40 -1.15 -5.13 0.35
N ASP A 41 -2.39 -4.86 -0.05
CA ASP A 41 -3.27 -5.90 -0.60
C ASP A 41 -3.25 -5.88 -2.14
N VAL A 42 -2.07 -6.04 -2.75
CA VAL A 42 -2.01 -6.41 -4.17
C VAL A 42 -2.10 -7.92 -4.25
N THR A 43 -3.28 -8.44 -4.55
CA THR A 43 -3.46 -9.89 -4.67
C THR A 43 -2.62 -10.43 -5.83
N TYR A 44 -2.06 -11.63 -5.72
CA TYR A 44 -1.27 -12.25 -6.81
C TYR A 44 -2.02 -12.30 -8.16
N TYR A 45 -3.35 -12.34 -8.11
CA TYR A 45 -4.24 -12.24 -9.26
C TYR A 45 -4.19 -10.85 -9.92
N GLU A 46 -4.16 -9.77 -9.15
CA GLU A 46 -4.00 -8.40 -9.66
C GLU A 46 -2.60 -8.16 -10.23
N ILE A 47 -1.56 -8.74 -9.63
CA ILE A 47 -0.19 -8.67 -10.18
C ILE A 47 -0.11 -9.28 -11.58
N LEU A 48 -0.79 -10.42 -11.78
CA LEU A 48 -0.87 -11.08 -13.08
C LEU A 48 -1.96 -10.49 -13.99
N GLY A 49 -2.81 -9.58 -13.49
CA GLY A 49 -3.92 -9.00 -14.22
C GLY A 49 -5.01 -10.01 -14.61
N VAL A 50 -5.24 -11.02 -13.77
CA VAL A 50 -6.20 -12.10 -14.00
C VAL A 50 -7.29 -12.10 -12.93
N SER A 51 -8.43 -12.73 -13.24
CA SER A 51 -9.50 -12.91 -12.25
C SER A 51 -9.10 -13.89 -11.14
N LYS A 52 -9.67 -13.75 -9.94
CA LYS A 52 -9.53 -14.73 -8.85
C LYS A 52 -10.06 -16.12 -9.22
N GLN A 53 -10.99 -16.19 -10.18
CA GLN A 53 -11.51 -17.44 -10.73
C GLN A 53 -10.69 -17.96 -11.93
N ALA A 54 -9.57 -17.32 -12.28
CA ALA A 54 -8.76 -17.73 -13.41
C ALA A 54 -8.24 -19.17 -13.25
N THR A 55 -8.30 -19.91 -14.35
CA THR A 55 -7.76 -21.25 -14.49
C THR A 55 -6.23 -21.21 -14.52
N THR A 56 -5.57 -22.31 -14.16
CA THR A 56 -4.11 -22.43 -14.25
C THR A 56 -3.58 -22.14 -15.66
N GLN A 57 -4.37 -22.43 -16.70
CA GLN A 57 -4.02 -22.09 -18.09
C GLN A 57 -4.02 -20.58 -18.32
N GLU A 58 -5.03 -19.85 -17.86
CA GLU A 58 -5.11 -18.39 -17.98
C GLU A 58 -3.99 -17.70 -17.20
N ILE A 59 -3.71 -18.18 -15.98
CA ILE A 59 -2.60 -17.69 -15.14
C ILE A 59 -1.26 -17.86 -15.87
N LYS A 60 -1.01 -19.03 -16.47
CA LYS A 60 0.21 -19.30 -17.25
C LYS A 60 0.30 -18.43 -18.51
N GLN A 61 -0.81 -18.19 -19.19
CA GLN A 61 -0.84 -17.34 -20.38
C GLN A 61 -0.58 -15.87 -20.03
N ALA A 62 -1.16 -15.37 -18.95
CA ALA A 62 -0.93 -14.02 -18.45
C ALA A 62 0.53 -13.80 -18.04
N TYR A 63 1.09 -14.73 -17.25
CA TYR A 63 2.51 -14.73 -16.89
C TYR A 63 3.41 -14.67 -18.13
N LYS A 64 3.16 -15.52 -19.14
CA LYS A 64 3.98 -15.53 -20.36
C LYS A 64 3.94 -14.19 -21.11
N LYS A 65 2.78 -13.54 -21.19
CA LYS A 65 2.64 -12.22 -21.83
C LYS A 65 3.41 -11.14 -21.08
N LEU A 66 3.30 -11.13 -19.75
CA LEU A 66 3.98 -10.16 -18.90
C LEU A 66 5.50 -10.40 -18.85
N ALA A 67 5.96 -11.65 -18.82
CA ALA A 67 7.38 -12.01 -18.82
C ALA A 67 8.11 -11.56 -20.09
N ILE A 68 7.43 -11.56 -21.24
CA ILE A 68 7.98 -11.03 -22.50
C ILE A 68 8.05 -9.50 -22.45
N LYS A 69 7.04 -8.85 -21.84
CA LYS A 69 6.94 -7.40 -21.75
C LYS A 69 7.98 -6.80 -20.78
N TYR A 70 8.20 -7.46 -19.65
CA TYR A 70 9.09 -7.01 -18.58
C TYR A 70 10.41 -7.79 -18.52
N HIS A 71 10.83 -8.41 -19.64
CA HIS A 71 12.05 -9.22 -19.65
C HIS A 71 13.28 -8.35 -19.29
N PRO A 72 14.15 -8.79 -18.36
CA PRO A 72 15.26 -7.99 -17.84
C PRO A 72 16.29 -7.59 -18.92
N ASP A 73 16.37 -8.36 -20.01
CA ASP A 73 17.22 -8.05 -21.18
C ASP A 73 16.73 -6.83 -21.97
N LYS A 74 15.42 -6.56 -21.97
CA LYS A 74 14.81 -5.46 -22.74
C LYS A 74 14.49 -4.24 -21.88
N ASN A 75 14.37 -4.44 -20.57
CA ASN A 75 14.00 -3.42 -19.60
C ASN A 75 15.00 -3.39 -18.45
N SER A 76 15.78 -2.32 -18.38
CA SER A 76 16.82 -2.10 -17.36
C SER A 76 16.36 -1.23 -16.19
N ASN A 77 15.05 -0.95 -16.09
CA ASN A 77 14.49 -0.14 -15.01
C ASN A 77 14.31 -1.00 -13.74
N GLU A 78 14.80 -0.51 -12.60
CA GLU A 78 14.64 -1.15 -11.29
C GLU A 78 13.16 -1.43 -10.97
N GLU A 79 12.26 -0.49 -11.28
CA GLU A 79 10.81 -0.69 -11.05
C GLU A 79 10.24 -1.84 -11.87
N GLU A 80 10.75 -2.05 -13.09
CA GLU A 80 10.29 -3.13 -13.96
C GLU A 80 10.87 -4.48 -13.55
N GLN A 81 12.10 -4.48 -13.01
CA GLN A 81 12.69 -5.65 -12.39
C GLN A 81 11.92 -6.07 -11.14
N GLU A 82 11.55 -5.14 -10.26
CA GLU A 82 10.70 -5.44 -9.11
C GLU A 82 9.34 -6.01 -9.52
N LYS A 83 8.71 -5.43 -10.55
CA LYS A 83 7.46 -5.97 -11.12
C LYS A 83 7.66 -7.37 -11.68
N PHE A 84 8.79 -7.64 -12.32
CA PHE A 84 9.12 -8.97 -12.86
C PHE A 84 9.27 -10.01 -11.75
N ILE A 85 9.95 -9.66 -10.66
CA ILE A 85 10.11 -10.54 -9.49
C ILE A 85 8.75 -10.85 -8.87
N LYS A 86 7.93 -9.82 -8.60
CA LYS A 86 6.58 -9.97 -8.00
C LYS A 86 5.65 -10.83 -8.87
N MET A 87 5.67 -10.64 -10.20
CA MET A 87 4.94 -11.47 -11.15
C MET A 87 5.38 -12.94 -11.07
N THR A 88 6.68 -13.19 -10.97
CA THR A 88 7.24 -14.55 -10.95
C THR A 88 6.82 -15.27 -9.68
N GLU A 89 6.92 -14.59 -8.54
CA GLU A 89 6.43 -15.10 -7.25
C GLU A 89 4.92 -15.40 -7.30
N ALA A 90 4.12 -14.48 -7.83
CA ALA A 90 2.68 -14.67 -8.01
C ALA A 90 2.36 -15.92 -8.82
N TYR A 91 3.07 -16.14 -9.93
CA TYR A 91 2.88 -17.31 -10.78
C TYR A 91 3.28 -18.61 -10.07
N GLU A 92 4.43 -18.65 -9.39
CA GLU A 92 4.89 -19.84 -8.69
C GLU A 92 3.96 -20.24 -7.54
N THR A 93 3.39 -19.27 -6.83
CA THR A 93 2.40 -19.50 -5.77
C THR A 93 1.05 -19.95 -6.34
N LEU A 94 0.57 -19.32 -7.41
CA LEU A 94 -0.75 -19.64 -7.99
C LEU A 94 -0.78 -20.91 -8.85
N LYS A 95 0.37 -21.34 -9.39
CA LYS A 95 0.52 -22.57 -10.16
C LYS A 95 0.45 -23.81 -9.27
N ASP A 96 0.95 -23.71 -8.04
CA ASP A 96 0.97 -24.80 -7.08
C ASP A 96 -0.33 -24.81 -6.26
N PRO A 97 -1.18 -25.84 -6.36
CA PRO A 97 -2.44 -25.91 -5.63
C PRO A 97 -2.25 -25.92 -4.10
N GLU A 98 -1.15 -26.43 -3.58
CA GLU A 98 -0.87 -26.44 -2.13
C GLU A 98 -0.48 -25.05 -1.62
N LYS A 99 0.31 -24.31 -2.40
CA LYS A 99 0.66 -22.92 -2.07
C LYS A 99 -0.51 -21.98 -2.28
N LYS A 100 -1.31 -22.20 -3.33
CA LYS A 100 -2.55 -21.47 -3.61
C LYS A 100 -3.57 -21.59 -2.48
N ALA A 101 -3.57 -22.68 -1.72
CA ALA A 101 -4.47 -22.86 -0.59
C ALA A 101 -4.06 -22.09 0.68
N GLN A 102 -2.84 -21.54 0.73
CA GLN A 102 -2.28 -20.82 1.88
C GLN A 102 -2.42 -19.29 1.77
N ILE A 103 -3.01 -18.80 0.67
CA ILE A 103 -3.17 -17.40 0.30
C ILE A 103 -4.65 -17.07 0.05
#